data_AF-A0A958B197-F1
#
_entry.id   AF-A0A958B197-F1
#
_cell.length_a   1.000
_cell.length_b   1.000
_cell.length_c   1.000
_cell.angle_alpha   90.00
_cell.angle_beta   90.00
_cell.angle_gamma   90.00
#
_symmetry.space_group_name_H-M   'P 1'
#
loop_
_entity.id
_entity.type
_entity.pdbx_description
1 polymer ?
#
loop_
_entity_poly.entity_id
_entity_poly.type
_entity_poly.pdbx_seq_one_letter_code
_entity_poly.pdbx_strand_id
1 'polypeptide(L)'
;DELRDSSQPMVQRLREMEIEPILLSGDEPAAVERVATTLGLNTAQGHLDPAGKASKLRGFKESGRQTAMVGDGINDAPSLAAADVGIAMGGGTDIALETAHCALLHDDLSRIPVLIQLARKTMGTVRRNLWLAFGYNAIALPMAAGALTSRFGILVQPHWAAAAMASSSLLVVLSSLS
;
A
#
# COMPACT_ATOMS: atom_id res chain seq x y z
N ASP A 1 -11.26 21.21 -17.22
CA ASP A 1 -11.65 19.79 -17.27
C ASP A 1 -12.85 19.49 -16.41
N GLU A 2 -13.67 18.56 -16.88
CA GLU A 2 -14.77 18.01 -16.11
C GLU A 2 -14.25 16.99 -15.10
N LEU A 3 -14.91 16.94 -13.93
CA LEU A 3 -14.64 15.92 -12.94
C LEU A 3 -15.11 14.57 -13.46
N ARG A 4 -14.27 13.54 -13.29
CA ARG A 4 -14.66 12.18 -13.62
C ARG A 4 -15.74 11.69 -12.66
N ASP A 5 -16.71 10.93 -13.16
CA ASP A 5 -17.82 10.38 -12.36
C ASP A 5 -17.33 9.56 -11.16
N SER A 6 -16.18 8.88 -11.30
CA SER A 6 -15.55 8.09 -10.24
C SER A 6 -14.89 8.90 -9.12
N SER A 7 -14.74 10.22 -9.27
CA SER A 7 -13.97 11.06 -8.33
C SER A 7 -14.63 11.17 -6.95
N GLN A 8 -15.94 11.45 -6.92
CA GLN A 8 -16.65 11.62 -5.65
C GLN A 8 -16.79 10.31 -4.85
N PRO A 9 -17.14 9.16 -5.47
CA PRO A 9 -17.11 7.87 -4.79
C PRO A 9 -15.73 7.51 -4.24
N MET A 10 -14.65 7.79 -4.99
CA MET A 10 -13.29 7.56 -4.53
C MET A 10 -13.00 8.37 -3.26
N VAL A 11 -13.25 9.68 -3.27
CA VAL A 11 -12.97 10.56 -2.13
C VAL A 11 -13.72 10.12 -0.88
N GLN A 12 -15.01 9.77 -1.00
CA GLN A 12 -15.79 9.28 0.13
C GLN A 12 -15.18 8.01 0.74
N ARG A 13 -14.83 7.05 -0.11
CA ARG A 13 -14.29 5.76 0.33
C ARG A 13 -12.89 5.88 0.94
N LEU A 14 -12.06 6.81 0.46
CA LEU A 14 -10.78 7.13 1.09
C LEU A 14 -10.98 7.70 2.50
N ARG A 15 -11.96 8.58 2.71
CA ARG A 15 -12.27 9.13 4.03
C ARG A 15 -12.78 8.05 5.00
N GLU A 16 -13.63 7.15 4.53
CA GLU A 16 -14.07 5.96 5.31
C GLU A 16 -12.90 5.07 5.74
N MET A 17 -11.81 5.06 4.95
CA MET A 17 -10.58 4.33 5.25
C MET A 17 -9.58 5.11 6.11
N GLU A 18 -9.98 6.29 6.62
CA GLU A 18 -9.19 7.25 7.39
C GLU A 18 -7.97 7.79 6.61
N ILE A 19 -8.10 7.89 5.29
CA ILE A 19 -7.09 8.45 4.39
C ILE A 19 -7.54 9.84 3.99
N GLU A 20 -6.71 10.85 4.23
CA GLU A 20 -6.99 12.23 3.82
C GLU A 20 -6.69 12.42 2.32
N PRO A 21 -7.69 12.69 1.48
CA PRO A 21 -7.47 13.04 0.08
C PRO A 21 -7.05 14.51 -0.04
N ILE A 22 -6.00 14.76 -0.81
CA ILE A 22 -5.42 16.09 -1.06
C ILE A 22 -5.32 16.31 -2.56
N LEU A 23 -5.71 17.49 -3.05
CA LEU A 23 -5.61 17.85 -4.47
C LEU A 23 -4.43 18.79 -4.72
N LEU A 24 -3.48 18.38 -5.56
CA LEU A 24 -2.35 19.20 -6.00
C LEU A 24 -2.40 19.38 -7.53
N SER A 25 -2.59 20.60 -8.01
CA SER A 25 -2.70 20.89 -9.45
C SER A 25 -1.82 22.07 -9.88
N GLY A 26 -1.46 22.09 -11.17
CA GLY A 26 -0.83 23.24 -11.83
C GLY A 26 -1.83 24.30 -12.27
N ASP A 27 -3.13 24.01 -12.22
CA ASP A 27 -4.19 24.94 -12.62
C ASP A 27 -4.31 26.14 -11.67
N GLU A 28 -5.03 27.16 -12.13
CA GLU A 28 -5.33 28.36 -11.36
C GLU A 28 -5.97 28.00 -10.00
N PRO A 29 -5.52 28.57 -8.86
CA PRO A 29 -6.01 28.20 -7.54
C PRO A 29 -7.53 28.27 -7.39
N ALA A 30 -8.17 29.27 -8.00
CA ALA A 30 -9.61 29.42 -7.98
C ALA A 30 -10.36 28.24 -8.64
N ALA A 31 -9.79 27.63 -9.69
CA ALA A 31 -10.38 26.45 -10.32
C ALA A 31 -10.23 25.20 -9.44
N VAL A 32 -9.04 25.03 -8.86
CA VAL A 32 -8.71 23.94 -7.95
C VAL A 32 -9.59 23.96 -6.71
N GLU A 33 -9.82 25.14 -6.13
CA GLU A 33 -10.66 25.32 -4.94
C GLU A 33 -12.14 24.98 -5.22
N ARG A 34 -12.67 25.31 -6.40
CA ARG A 34 -14.02 24.90 -6.81
C ARG A 34 -14.16 23.38 -6.89
N VAL A 35 -13.16 22.72 -7.48
CA VAL A 35 -13.12 21.25 -7.56
C VAL A 35 -13.03 20.65 -6.16
N ALA A 36 -12.14 21.17 -5.32
CA ALA A 36 -11.96 20.72 -3.94
C ALA A 36 -13.24 20.86 -3.12
N THR A 37 -13.95 21.98 -3.26
CA THR A 37 -15.24 22.22 -2.59
C THR A 37 -16.30 21.22 -3.06
N THR A 38 -16.37 20.96 -4.38
CA THR A 38 -17.30 19.98 -4.96
C THR A 38 -17.06 18.57 -4.43
N LEU A 39 -15.80 18.19 -4.28
CA LEU A 39 -15.39 16.89 -3.75
C LEU A 39 -15.36 16.84 -2.21
N GLY A 40 -15.54 17.97 -1.52
CA GLY A 40 -15.45 18.08 -0.07
C GLY A 40 -14.05 17.82 0.50
N LEU A 41 -13.01 18.21 -0.24
CA LEU A 41 -11.60 18.10 0.19
C LEU A 41 -11.26 19.23 1.17
N ASN A 42 -10.54 18.89 2.23
CA ASN A 42 -10.08 19.88 3.22
C ASN A 42 -8.83 20.63 2.76
N THR A 43 -8.02 19.98 1.92
CA THR A 43 -6.72 20.48 1.48
C THR A 43 -6.62 20.40 -0.03
N ALA A 44 -6.43 21.54 -0.68
CA ALA A 44 -6.19 21.63 -2.11
C ALA A 44 -5.27 22.80 -2.43
N GLN A 45 -4.41 22.66 -3.44
CA GLN A 45 -3.49 23.71 -3.85
C GLN A 45 -3.29 23.70 -5.36
N GLY A 46 -3.53 24.86 -5.98
CA GLY A 46 -3.24 25.14 -7.38
C GLY A 46 -1.91 25.85 -7.59
N HIS A 47 -1.62 26.16 -8.86
CA HIS A 47 -0.42 26.87 -9.32
C HIS A 47 0.90 26.19 -8.89
N LEU A 48 0.90 24.86 -8.86
CA LEU A 48 2.09 24.06 -8.55
C LEU A 48 2.77 23.57 -9.83
N ASP A 49 4.05 23.86 -9.97
CA ASP A 49 4.93 23.21 -10.93
C ASP A 49 5.29 21.78 -10.46
N PRO A 50 5.89 20.92 -11.31
CA PRO A 50 6.28 19.56 -10.93
C PRO A 50 7.15 19.50 -9.68
N ALA A 51 8.07 20.46 -9.50
CA ALA A 51 8.94 20.55 -8.33
C ALA A 51 8.16 20.95 -7.07
N GLY A 52 7.21 21.88 -7.19
CA GLY A 52 6.32 22.31 -6.12
C GLY A 52 5.42 21.19 -5.61
N LYS A 53 4.85 20.39 -6.52
CA LYS A 53 4.10 19.17 -6.14
C LYS A 53 4.96 18.20 -5.33
N ALA A 54 6.17 17.90 -5.80
CA ALA A 54 7.09 17.00 -5.11
C ALA A 54 7.56 17.57 -3.75
N SER A 55 7.78 18.89 -3.67
CA SER A 55 8.15 19.58 -2.42
C SER A 55 7.02 19.49 -1.38
N LYS A 56 5.76 19.70 -1.78
CA LYS A 56 4.59 19.51 -0.91
C LYS A 56 4.51 18.08 -0.37
N LEU A 57 4.74 17.11 -1.24
CA LEU A 57 4.74 15.70 -0.86
C LEU A 57 5.83 15.37 0.16
N ARG A 58 7.05 15.90 -0.03
CA ARG A 58 8.14 15.77 0.95
C ARG A 58 7.78 16.39 2.30
N GLY A 59 7.14 17.57 2.30
CA GLY A 59 6.66 18.20 3.54
C GLY A 59 5.67 17.32 4.31
N PHE A 60 4.76 16.63 3.61
CA PHE A 60 3.87 15.66 4.26
C PHE A 60 4.65 14.47 4.85
N LYS A 61 5.64 13.95 4.14
CA LYS A 61 6.51 12.86 4.65
C LYS A 61 7.31 13.28 5.88
N GLU A 62 7.88 14.49 5.86
CA GLU A 62 8.62 15.06 6.99
C GLU A 62 7.73 15.25 8.23
N SER A 63 6.43 15.48 8.05
CA SER A 63 5.44 15.50 9.13
C SER A 63 5.07 14.10 9.68
N GLY A 64 5.73 13.04 9.21
CA GLY A 64 5.50 11.66 9.65
C GLY A 64 4.32 10.96 8.94
N ARG A 65 3.77 11.57 7.88
CA ARG A 65 2.67 10.98 7.12
C ARG A 65 3.19 10.02 6.06
N GLN A 66 2.47 8.92 5.84
CA GLN A 66 2.65 8.08 4.66
C GLN A 66 1.86 8.67 3.49
N THR A 67 2.47 8.70 2.32
CA THR A 67 1.97 9.41 1.14
C THR A 67 1.78 8.47 -0.04
N ALA A 68 0.59 8.53 -0.64
CA ALA A 68 0.33 7.94 -1.94
C ALA A 68 0.01 9.05 -2.94
N MET A 69 0.74 9.09 -4.07
CA MET A 69 0.52 10.05 -5.14
C MET A 69 -0.15 9.37 -6.32
N VAL A 70 -1.19 10.00 -6.87
CA VAL A 70 -1.88 9.55 -8.08
C VAL A 70 -1.67 10.60 -9.16
N GLY A 71 -1.27 10.18 -10.36
CA GLY A 71 -1.03 11.10 -11.48
C GLY A 71 -1.09 10.39 -12.82
N ASP A 72 -1.24 11.15 -13.90
CA ASP A 72 -1.38 10.66 -15.27
C ASP A 72 -0.29 11.18 -16.22
N GLY A 73 0.43 12.25 -15.85
CA GLY A 73 1.32 12.95 -16.78
C GLY A 73 2.83 12.82 -16.51
N ILE A 74 3.61 13.22 -17.51
CA ILE A 74 5.06 13.50 -17.40
C ILE A 74 5.34 14.49 -16.26
N ASN A 75 4.46 15.46 -16.08
CA ASN A 75 4.56 16.49 -15.05
C ASN A 75 4.39 15.93 -13.63
N ASP A 76 3.82 14.74 -13.47
CA ASP A 76 3.62 14.10 -12.17
C ASP A 76 4.70 13.07 -11.84
N ALA A 77 5.54 12.67 -12.80
CA ALA A 77 6.60 11.68 -12.57
C ALA A 77 7.53 12.03 -11.39
N PRO A 78 8.01 13.29 -11.22
CA PRO A 78 8.82 13.65 -10.05
C PRO A 78 8.06 13.49 -8.72
N SER A 79 6.75 13.71 -8.73
CA SER A 79 5.90 13.58 -7.54
C SER A 79 5.56 12.12 -7.25
N LEU A 80 5.31 11.31 -8.30
CA LEU A 80 5.12 9.86 -8.20
C LEU A 80 6.36 9.17 -7.62
N ALA A 81 7.56 9.60 -8.02
CA ALA A 81 8.83 9.09 -7.48
C ALA A 81 9.08 9.52 -6.02
N ALA A 82 8.62 10.71 -5.63
CA ALA A 82 8.83 11.23 -4.28
C ALA A 82 7.88 10.60 -3.24
N ALA A 83 6.74 10.07 -3.69
CA ALA A 83 5.74 9.41 -2.85
C ALA A 83 6.29 8.15 -2.20
N ASP A 84 5.67 7.72 -1.09
CA ASP A 84 5.92 6.35 -0.58
C ASP A 84 5.29 5.30 -1.49
N VAL A 85 4.17 5.65 -2.13
CA VAL A 85 3.54 4.86 -3.19
C VAL A 85 3.10 5.78 -4.32
N GLY A 86 3.72 5.64 -5.49
CA GLY A 86 3.29 6.27 -6.72
C GLY A 86 2.31 5.39 -7.48
N ILE A 87 1.18 5.94 -7.90
CA ILE A 87 0.11 5.25 -8.64
C ILE A 87 -0.11 6.00 -9.96
N ALA A 88 0.23 5.37 -11.07
CA ALA A 88 -0.04 5.94 -12.40
C ALA A 88 -1.45 5.59 -12.89
N MET A 89 -2.11 6.52 -13.56
CA MET A 89 -3.34 6.25 -14.31
C MET A 89 -3.01 5.50 -15.61
N GLY A 90 -3.89 4.61 -16.06
CA GLY A 90 -3.64 3.73 -17.22
C GLY A 90 -3.60 4.41 -18.57
N GLY A 91 -4.24 5.58 -18.70
CA GLY A 91 -4.08 6.47 -19.85
C GLY A 91 -2.85 7.37 -19.75
N GLY A 92 -2.04 7.21 -18.69
CA GLY A 92 -0.91 8.07 -18.42
C GLY A 92 0.28 7.82 -19.34
N THR A 93 1.19 8.79 -19.37
CA THR A 93 2.39 8.72 -20.23
C THR A 93 3.33 7.59 -19.82
N ASP A 94 4.11 7.04 -20.77
CA ASP A 94 5.07 5.94 -20.50
C ASP A 94 6.02 6.27 -19.34
N ILE A 95 6.46 7.53 -19.24
CA ILE A 95 7.31 8.01 -18.15
C ILE A 95 6.62 7.87 -16.78
N ALA A 96 5.31 8.16 -16.70
CA ALA A 96 4.55 8.01 -15.45
C ALA A 96 4.38 6.53 -15.08
N LEU A 97 4.16 5.66 -16.07
CA LEU A 97 4.04 4.21 -15.86
C LEU A 97 5.36 3.58 -15.39
N GLU A 98 6.51 4.00 -15.94
CA GLU A 98 7.83 3.53 -15.51
C GLU A 98 8.23 4.04 -14.11
N THR A 99 7.76 5.24 -13.74
CA THR A 99 8.13 5.87 -12.47
C THR A 99 7.26 5.40 -11.30
N ALA A 100 6.01 5.02 -11.56
CA ALA A 100 5.07 4.61 -10.52
C ALA A 100 5.35 3.19 -10.00
N HIS A 101 4.94 2.94 -8.76
CA HIS A 101 5.05 1.61 -8.15
C HIS A 101 3.95 0.66 -8.65
N CYS A 102 2.82 1.22 -9.07
CA CYS A 102 1.73 0.49 -9.68
C CYS A 102 0.95 1.39 -10.64
N ALA A 103 0.21 0.77 -11.55
CA ALA A 103 -0.62 1.47 -12.53
C ALA A 103 -2.05 0.92 -12.51
N LEU A 104 -3.03 1.80 -12.65
CA LEU A 104 -4.42 1.41 -12.86
C LEU A 104 -4.63 1.12 -14.33
N LEU A 105 -4.94 -0.13 -14.69
CA LEU A 105 -5.16 -0.51 -16.10
C LEU A 105 -6.34 0.20 -16.77
N HIS A 106 -7.27 0.76 -15.99
CA HIS A 106 -8.45 1.44 -16.48
C HIS A 106 -8.52 2.82 -15.83
N ASP A 107 -9.11 3.77 -16.53
CA ASP A 107 -9.17 5.18 -16.12
C ASP A 107 -10.24 5.45 -15.04
N ASP A 108 -10.37 4.52 -14.10
CA ASP A 108 -11.41 4.48 -13.07
C ASP A 108 -10.79 4.68 -11.68
N LEU A 109 -11.00 5.87 -11.12
CA LEU A 109 -10.47 6.28 -9.82
C LEU A 109 -11.08 5.49 -8.65
N SER A 110 -12.26 4.88 -8.83
CA SER A 110 -12.91 4.09 -7.78
C SER A 110 -12.09 2.84 -7.38
N ARG A 111 -11.14 2.44 -8.23
CA ARG A 111 -10.23 1.32 -7.99
C ARG A 111 -9.12 1.62 -6.99
N ILE A 112 -8.81 2.89 -6.72
CA ILE A 112 -7.75 3.27 -5.76
C ILE A 112 -8.09 2.78 -4.35
N PRO A 113 -9.28 3.04 -3.78
CA PRO A 113 -9.69 2.44 -2.51
C PRO A 113 -9.62 0.91 -2.50
N VAL A 114 -10.02 0.25 -3.60
CA VAL A 114 -9.99 -1.21 -3.73
C VAL A 114 -8.56 -1.74 -3.66
N LEU A 115 -7.63 -1.10 -4.39
CA LEU A 115 -6.21 -1.41 -4.35
C LEU A 115 -5.66 -1.32 -2.91
N ILE A 116 -5.95 -0.22 -2.20
CA ILE A 116 -5.48 -0.01 -0.84
C ILE A 116 -6.08 -1.06 0.11
N GLN A 117 -7.37 -1.38 -0.04
CA GLN A 117 -8.03 -2.40 0.77
C GLN A 117 -7.41 -3.78 0.54
N LEU A 118 -7.13 -4.13 -0.72
CA LEU A 118 -6.49 -5.38 -1.07
C LEU A 118 -5.07 -5.45 -0.48
N ALA A 119 -4.28 -4.39 -0.61
CA ALA A 119 -2.94 -4.31 -0.02
C ALA A 119 -2.96 -4.50 1.50
N ARG A 120 -3.91 -3.86 2.21
CA ARG A 120 -4.09 -4.03 3.66
C ARG A 120 -4.42 -5.49 4.02
N LYS A 121 -5.32 -6.13 3.28
CA LYS A 121 -5.66 -7.55 3.48
C LYS A 121 -4.46 -8.47 3.28
N THR A 122 -3.76 -8.30 2.16
CA THR A 122 -2.56 -9.10 1.83
C THR A 122 -1.48 -8.96 2.91
N MET A 123 -1.22 -7.73 3.39
CA MET A 123 -0.25 -7.51 4.46
C MET A 123 -0.68 -8.17 5.78
N GLY A 124 -1.98 -8.21 6.08
CA GLY A 124 -2.53 -8.96 7.20
C GLY A 124 -2.21 -10.45 7.12
N THR A 125 -2.42 -11.05 5.95
CA THR A 125 -2.10 -12.46 5.68
C THR A 125 -0.60 -12.74 5.80
N VAL A 126 0.26 -11.87 5.25
CA VAL A 126 1.72 -11.98 5.39
C VAL A 126 2.16 -11.93 6.85
N ARG A 127 1.63 -10.99 7.64
CA ARG A 127 1.95 -10.90 9.08
C ARG A 127 1.54 -12.17 9.82
N ARG A 128 0.35 -12.72 9.54
CA ARG A 128 -0.12 -13.99 10.11
C ARG A 128 0.84 -15.14 9.77
N ASN A 129 1.26 -15.24 8.52
CA ASN A 129 2.20 -16.26 8.08
C ASN A 129 3.55 -16.15 8.79
N LEU A 130 4.09 -14.94 8.92
CA LEU A 130 5.34 -14.71 9.64
C LEU A 130 5.21 -15.05 11.13
N TRP A 131 4.10 -14.68 11.78
CA TRP A 131 3.84 -15.07 13.17
C TRP A 131 3.82 -16.59 13.36
N LEU A 132 3.18 -17.32 12.45
CA LEU A 132 3.16 -18.79 12.49
C LEU A 132 4.57 -19.38 12.26
N ALA A 133 5.31 -18.87 11.28
CA ALA A 133 6.66 -19.34 10.98
C ALA A 133 7.65 -19.10 12.13
N PHE A 134 7.65 -17.89 12.70
CA PHE A 134 8.49 -17.57 13.86
C PHE A 134 8.05 -18.32 15.11
N GLY A 135 6.75 -18.46 15.35
CA GLY A 135 6.22 -19.24 16.48
C GLY A 135 6.64 -20.70 16.42
N TYR A 136 6.54 -21.32 15.24
CA TYR A 136 7.06 -22.67 15.01
C TYR A 136 8.56 -22.77 15.30
N ASN A 137 9.37 -21.88 14.71
CA ASN A 137 10.82 -21.90 14.91
C ASN A 137 11.24 -21.65 16.36
N ALA A 138 10.56 -20.76 17.06
CA ALA A 138 10.81 -20.45 18.47
C ALA A 138 10.58 -21.66 19.39
N ILE A 139 9.68 -22.59 19.01
CA ILE A 139 9.42 -23.83 19.76
C ILE A 139 10.36 -24.94 19.27
N ALA A 140 10.49 -25.11 17.96
CA ALA A 140 11.24 -26.21 17.35
C ALA A 140 12.75 -26.12 17.65
N LEU A 141 13.34 -24.92 17.67
CA LEU A 141 14.77 -24.73 17.91
C LEU A 141 15.19 -25.16 19.33
N PRO A 142 14.57 -24.69 20.43
CA PRO A 142 14.86 -25.20 21.77
C PRO A 142 14.63 -26.71 21.92
N MET A 143 13.56 -27.24 21.31
CA MET A 143 13.29 -28.68 21.32
C MET A 143 14.43 -29.48 20.67
N ALA A 144 14.90 -29.06 19.50
CA ALA A 144 16.00 -29.68 18.77
C ALA A 144 17.37 -29.49 19.45
N ALA A 145 17.60 -28.32 20.06
CA ALA A 145 18.80 -28.02 20.86
C ALA A 145 18.87 -28.81 22.18
N GLY A 146 17.84 -29.60 22.49
CA GLY A 146 17.85 -30.57 23.57
C GLY A 146 17.19 -30.11 24.86
N ALA A 147 16.35 -29.07 24.82
CA ALA A 147 15.53 -28.70 25.97
C ALA A 147 14.62 -29.86 26.44
N LEU A 148 14.17 -30.70 25.50
CA LEU A 148 13.38 -31.91 25.80
C LEU A 148 14.24 -33.11 26.22
N THR A 149 15.45 -33.27 25.68
CA THR A 149 16.36 -34.35 26.11
C THR A 149 16.91 -34.10 27.51
N SER A 150 17.21 -32.85 27.87
CA SER A 150 17.67 -32.45 29.20
C SER A 150 16.63 -32.70 30.31
N ARG A 151 15.33 -32.51 30.01
CA ARG A 151 14.25 -32.61 31.03
C ARG A 151 13.45 -33.91 31.00
N PHE A 152 13.31 -34.58 29.85
CA PHE A 152 12.42 -35.74 29.66
C PHE A 152 13.07 -36.94 28.94
N GLY A 153 14.31 -36.83 28.45
CA GLY A 153 15.01 -37.94 27.77
C GLY A 153 14.45 -38.31 26.38
N ILE A 154 13.56 -37.49 25.81
CA ILE A 154 12.90 -37.75 24.52
C ILE A 154 13.74 -37.15 23.40
N LEU A 155 14.31 -37.98 22.53
CA LEU A 155 14.87 -37.53 21.25
C LEU A 155 13.71 -37.25 20.27
N VAL A 156 13.61 -36.02 19.79
CA VAL A 156 12.71 -35.71 18.66
C VAL A 156 13.26 -36.44 17.45
N GLN A 157 12.56 -37.48 17.00
CA GLN A 157 13.00 -38.26 15.86
C GLN A 157 12.86 -37.42 14.57
N PRO A 158 13.86 -37.40 13.67
CA PRO A 158 13.92 -36.51 12.51
C PRO A 158 12.68 -36.51 11.61
N HIS A 159 11.96 -37.63 11.53
CA HIS A 159 10.75 -37.75 10.70
C HIS A 159 9.56 -36.93 11.23
N TRP A 160 9.41 -36.76 12.54
CA TRP A 160 8.36 -35.90 13.12
C TRP A 160 8.65 -34.42 12.89
N ALA A 161 9.92 -34.01 12.97
CA ALA A 161 10.34 -32.65 12.63
C ALA A 161 10.10 -32.34 11.14
N ALA A 162 10.40 -33.29 10.25
CA ALA A 162 10.13 -33.16 8.82
C ALA A 162 8.62 -33.06 8.50
N ALA A 163 7.79 -33.86 9.16
CA ALA A 163 6.33 -33.82 9.00
C ALA A 163 5.73 -32.48 9.49
N ALA A 164 6.21 -31.97 10.63
CA ALA A 164 5.79 -30.67 11.14
C ALA A 164 6.22 -29.51 10.22
N MET A 165 7.43 -29.59 9.64
CA MET A 165 7.93 -28.61 8.66
C MET A 165 7.08 -28.60 7.37
N ALA A 166 6.72 -29.77 6.84
CA ALA A 166 5.83 -29.88 5.67
C ALA A 166 4.40 -29.36 5.97
N SER A 167 3.89 -29.62 7.18
CA SER A 167 2.58 -29.15 7.63
C SER A 167 2.53 -27.63 7.79
N SER A 168 3.63 -27.02 8.26
CA SER A 168 3.80 -25.57 8.34
C SER A 168 3.73 -24.91 6.96
N SER A 169 4.43 -25.47 5.96
CA SER A 169 4.35 -24.98 4.58
C SER A 169 2.91 -25.06 4.01
N LEU A 170 2.20 -26.17 4.25
CA LEU A 170 0.81 -26.32 3.84
C LEU A 170 -0.12 -25.31 4.51
N LEU A 171 0.04 -25.07 5.82
CA LEU A 171 -0.73 -24.07 6.56
C LEU A 171 -0.46 -22.65 6.06
N VAL A 172 0.78 -22.31 5.73
CA VAL A 172 1.17 -21.01 5.17
C VAL A 172 0.61 -20.83 3.75
N VAL A 173 0.62 -21.88 2.92
CA VAL A 173 0.04 -21.86 1.58
C VAL A 173 -1.48 -21.70 1.65
N LEU A 174 -2.16 -22.50 2.48
CA LEU A 174 -3.62 -22.42 2.69
C LEU A 174 -4.03 -21.06 3.27
N SER A 175 -3.24 -20.52 4.19
CA SER A 175 -3.42 -19.17 4.74
C SER A 175 -3.21 -18.08 3.70
N SER A 176 -2.32 -18.27 2.73
CA SER A 176 -2.07 -17.29 1.65
C SER A 176 -3.16 -17.25 0.58
N LEU A 177 -4.00 -18.30 0.50
CA LEU A 177 -5.12 -18.42 -0.44
C LEU A 177 -6.43 -17.82 0.08
N SER A 178 -6.49 -17.42 1.36
CA SER A 178 -7.65 -16.83 2.04
C SER A 178 -7.49 -15.33 2.27
#